data_AF-A0A4V2RHF3-F1
#
_entry.id   AF-A0A4V2RHF3-F1
#
_cell.length_a   1.000
_cell.length_b   1.000
_cell.length_c   1.000
_cell.angle_alpha   90.00
_cell.angle_beta   90.00
_cell.angle_gamma   90.00
#
_symmetry.space_group_name_H-M   'P 1'
#
loop_
_entity.id
_entity.type
_entity.pdbx_description
1 polymer ?
#
loop_
_entity_poly.entity_id
_entity_poly.type
_entity_poly.pdbx_seq_one_letter_code
_entity_poly.pdbx_strand_id
1 'polypeptide(L)'
;MGEISERNAVRRLCDRLSFGPAPGELDARFEATLARLLSTAADAATTPPPVLTPPQPTKALRKKGAKQKGADENGADEDKTAADRAARKAANKARAAQEAKLSGWWLDRMVASDRATERLTWFWHGHFATSNQKVRSAPLMLAQNQVLRTYARGSFTDLAQALVVDAAMIRWLDGNDNREGSPNENLAREFLELFTLGIGHYSEVDVFEGARALTGWTVRRASAKAVFVAARHDSGEKTILGKAGEFGAKEFVDLALAKPESAEFVIGRLWFRLVSSTPPAPETVRRLVAAYGSERDIGAVLKAMVADAAFRDSTSALVKQPVEWAVGLMRALGIQPAKLDDKTRVMLLAGLRGMGQLPLRPPSVGGWPSGASWLTTSAGVTRLRLAQLLARKAVLGQLEKSSARVDGVRVLLGVDAWSARTKDALAGLTDPAQLTAVAACAPEYVVSG
;
A
#
# COMPACT_ATOMS: atom_id res chain seq x y z
N MET A 1 -9.39 -20.86 -24.57
CA MET A 1 -9.29 -20.23 -23.23
C MET A 1 -10.68 -19.83 -22.82
N GLY A 2 -11.07 -20.04 -21.56
CA GLY A 2 -12.45 -19.88 -21.11
C GLY A 2 -12.72 -18.53 -20.46
N GLU A 3 -13.87 -17.94 -20.76
CA GLU A 3 -14.43 -16.83 -19.99
C GLU A 3 -14.88 -17.35 -18.61
N ILE A 4 -14.64 -16.57 -17.56
CA ILE A 4 -15.13 -16.90 -16.22
C ILE A 4 -16.64 -16.70 -16.10
N SER A 5 -17.28 -17.42 -15.17
CA SER A 5 -18.70 -17.22 -14.86
C SER A 5 -18.98 -15.78 -14.39
N GLU A 6 -20.23 -15.31 -14.56
CA GLU A 6 -20.65 -13.99 -14.08
C GLU A 6 -20.38 -13.82 -12.56
N ARG A 7 -20.62 -14.86 -11.76
CA ARG A 7 -20.33 -14.84 -10.32
C ARG A 7 -18.82 -14.70 -10.03
N ASN A 8 -17.97 -15.38 -10.81
CA ASN A 8 -16.52 -15.19 -10.72
C ASN A 8 -16.09 -13.80 -11.17
N ALA A 9 -16.71 -13.23 -12.21
CA ALA A 9 -16.43 -11.87 -12.65
C ALA A 9 -16.77 -10.85 -11.55
N VAL A 10 -17.89 -11.01 -10.85
CA VAL A 10 -18.26 -10.19 -9.68
C VAL A 10 -17.26 -10.37 -8.53
N ARG A 11 -16.86 -11.61 -8.21
CA ARG A 11 -15.82 -11.87 -7.22
C ARG A 11 -14.51 -11.19 -7.58
N ARG A 12 -14.09 -11.29 -8.84
CA ARG A 12 -12.86 -10.68 -9.36
C ARG A 12 -12.94 -9.16 -9.24
N LEU A 13 -14.08 -8.52 -9.54
CA LEU A 13 -14.27 -7.09 -9.25
C LEU A 13 -14.01 -6.77 -7.77
N CYS A 14 -14.60 -7.52 -6.84
CA CYS A 14 -14.37 -7.31 -5.41
C CYS A 14 -12.91 -7.54 -5.01
N ASP A 15 -12.24 -8.57 -5.54
CA ASP A 15 -10.83 -8.83 -5.21
C ASP A 15 -9.87 -7.77 -5.81
N ARG A 16 -10.17 -7.28 -7.02
CA ARG A 16 -9.31 -6.34 -7.75
C ARG A 16 -9.53 -4.89 -7.35
N LEU A 17 -10.79 -4.50 -7.11
CA LEU A 17 -11.18 -3.13 -6.81
C LEU A 17 -11.61 -2.94 -5.36
N SER A 18 -11.70 -3.98 -4.53
CA SER A 18 -11.74 -3.82 -3.08
C SER A 18 -10.70 -4.74 -2.47
N PHE A 19 -11.04 -5.54 -1.47
CA PHE A 19 -10.15 -6.55 -0.90
C PHE A 19 -10.79 -7.94 -0.90
N GLY A 20 -11.89 -8.12 -1.64
CA GLY A 20 -12.69 -9.33 -1.70
C GLY A 20 -14.14 -9.11 -1.26
N PRO A 21 -15.03 -10.09 -1.51
CA PRO A 21 -16.45 -9.94 -1.24
C PRO A 21 -16.76 -10.00 0.26
N ALA A 22 -17.64 -9.12 0.72
CA ALA A 22 -18.38 -9.28 1.97
C ALA A 22 -19.61 -10.18 1.74
N PRO A 23 -20.22 -10.74 2.80
CA PRO A 23 -21.44 -11.53 2.68
C PRO A 23 -22.54 -10.81 1.88
N GLY A 24 -23.12 -11.49 0.89
CA GLY A 24 -24.16 -10.96 0.00
C GLY A 24 -23.68 -10.14 -1.20
N GLU A 25 -22.41 -9.69 -1.24
CA GLU A 25 -21.92 -8.87 -2.37
C GLU A 25 -21.87 -9.64 -3.70
N LEU A 26 -21.77 -10.97 -3.66
CA LEU A 26 -21.72 -11.82 -4.86
C LEU A 26 -23.09 -12.07 -5.51
N ASP A 27 -24.17 -11.63 -4.89
CA ASP A 27 -25.53 -11.81 -5.42
C ASP A 27 -25.91 -10.64 -6.36
N ALA A 28 -25.13 -9.56 -6.35
CA ALA A 28 -25.22 -8.47 -7.31
C ALA A 28 -24.64 -8.87 -8.68
N ARG A 29 -25.12 -8.21 -9.74
CA ARG A 29 -24.56 -8.34 -11.10
C ARG A 29 -23.25 -7.58 -11.23
N PHE A 30 -22.47 -7.90 -12.27
CA PHE A 30 -21.19 -7.26 -12.55
C PHE A 30 -21.30 -5.74 -12.63
N GLU A 31 -22.23 -5.23 -13.44
CA GLU A 31 -22.40 -3.77 -13.64
C GLU A 31 -22.82 -3.04 -12.36
N ALA A 32 -23.73 -3.61 -11.57
CA ALA A 32 -24.14 -3.03 -10.29
C ALA A 32 -22.98 -2.98 -9.29
N THR A 33 -22.17 -4.04 -9.26
CA THR A 33 -20.96 -4.12 -8.43
C THR A 33 -19.93 -3.09 -8.86
N LEU A 34 -19.68 -2.97 -10.17
CA LEU A 34 -18.75 -2.00 -10.73
C LEU A 34 -19.18 -0.56 -10.43
N ALA A 35 -20.46 -0.24 -10.66
CA ALA A 35 -21.02 1.08 -10.38
C ALA A 35 -20.86 1.48 -8.91
N ARG A 36 -21.11 0.54 -7.98
CA ARG A 36 -20.88 0.76 -6.55
C ARG A 36 -19.41 1.01 -6.24
N LEU A 37 -18.51 0.13 -6.70
CA LEU A 37 -17.07 0.24 -6.44
C LEU A 37 -16.47 1.54 -6.97
N LEU A 38 -16.96 2.02 -8.11
CA LEU A 38 -16.50 3.26 -8.77
C LEU A 38 -17.26 4.51 -8.37
N SER A 39 -18.32 4.40 -7.56
CA SER A 39 -19.11 5.57 -7.17
C SER A 39 -18.25 6.59 -6.40
N THR A 40 -18.46 7.88 -6.68
CA THR A 40 -17.81 9.02 -6.04
C THR A 40 -18.50 9.46 -4.75
N ALA A 41 -19.67 8.89 -4.44
CA ALA A 41 -20.37 9.17 -3.19
C ALA A 41 -19.48 8.83 -1.98
N ALA A 42 -19.67 9.56 -0.88
CA ALA A 42 -18.94 9.30 0.35
C ALA A 42 -19.12 7.85 0.78
N ASP A 43 -18.01 7.19 1.10
CA ASP A 43 -18.01 5.86 1.69
C ASP A 43 -18.63 5.97 3.09
N ALA A 44 -19.84 5.43 3.26
CA ALA A 44 -20.58 5.53 4.52
C ALA A 44 -19.88 4.81 5.67
N ALA A 45 -18.91 3.93 5.38
CA ALA A 45 -18.18 3.12 6.36
C ALA A 45 -16.84 3.75 6.76
N THR A 46 -16.81 5.08 6.99
CA THR A 46 -15.55 5.78 7.33
C THR A 46 -15.17 5.69 8.80
N THR A 47 -14.11 4.96 9.12
CA THR A 47 -13.40 5.11 10.39
C THR A 47 -12.57 6.40 10.38
N PRO A 48 -12.78 7.35 11.31
CA PRO A 48 -12.03 8.61 11.33
C PRO A 48 -10.54 8.37 11.60
N PRO A 49 -9.62 9.18 11.05
CA PRO A 49 -8.19 9.06 11.30
C PRO A 49 -7.87 9.04 12.80
N PRO A 50 -6.90 8.23 13.24
CA PRO A 50 -6.54 8.17 14.64
C PRO A 50 -5.88 9.49 15.06
N VAL A 51 -6.18 9.95 16.28
CA VAL A 51 -5.38 11.00 16.91
C VAL A 51 -3.99 10.45 17.18
N LEU A 52 -2.99 11.06 16.56
CA LEU A 52 -1.57 10.75 16.69
C LEU A 52 -0.83 11.94 17.29
N THR A 53 0.24 11.69 18.03
CA THR A 53 1.04 12.74 18.63
C THR A 53 2.30 12.98 17.80
N PRO A 54 2.61 14.24 17.42
CA PRO A 54 3.85 14.56 16.74
C PRO A 54 5.06 14.00 17.51
N PRO A 55 6.10 13.52 16.82
CA PRO A 55 7.29 13.05 17.50
C PRO A 55 7.88 14.18 18.34
N GLN A 56 7.95 14.00 19.66
CA GLN A 56 8.60 15.00 20.51
C GLN A 56 10.09 15.11 20.17
N PRO A 57 10.64 16.33 20.09
CA PRO A 57 12.07 16.51 19.94
C PRO A 57 12.76 15.93 21.18
N THR A 58 13.49 14.83 21.01
CA THR A 58 14.37 14.33 22.06
C THR A 58 15.50 15.35 22.24
N LYS A 59 15.43 16.17 23.30
CA LYS A 59 16.48 17.14 23.67
C LYS A 59 17.88 16.49 23.80
N ALA A 60 17.94 15.16 23.98
CA ALA A 60 19.15 14.39 24.25
C ALA A 60 20.17 14.21 23.09
N LEU A 61 19.92 14.71 21.87
CA LEU A 61 20.85 14.51 20.73
C LEU A 61 21.55 15.78 20.22
N ARG A 62 21.30 16.96 20.81
CA ARG A 62 21.96 18.23 20.40
C ARG A 62 23.29 18.53 21.12
N LYS A 63 23.79 17.65 22.01
CA LYS A 63 25.10 17.82 22.66
C LYS A 63 26.12 16.79 22.16
N LYS A 64 26.54 16.88 20.90
CA LYS A 64 27.87 16.43 20.46
C LYS A 64 28.41 17.48 19.49
N GLY A 65 29.18 18.41 20.03
CA GLY A 65 29.71 19.56 19.30
C GLY A 65 30.46 20.59 20.16
N ALA A 66 30.46 20.45 21.50
CA ALA A 66 31.35 21.23 22.35
C ALA A 66 32.33 20.27 23.05
N LYS A 67 33.59 20.29 22.62
CA LYS A 67 34.72 19.80 23.42
C LYS A 67 34.68 20.55 24.75
N GLN A 68 34.46 19.86 25.86
CA GLN A 68 34.80 20.39 27.16
C GLN A 68 35.76 19.40 27.81
N LYS A 69 37.02 19.82 27.88
CA LYS A 69 38.08 19.15 28.63
C LYS A 69 37.76 19.29 30.12
N GLY A 70 37.93 18.19 30.86
CA GLY A 70 38.31 18.21 32.27
C GLY A 70 37.24 17.74 33.27
N ALA A 71 37.75 16.92 34.20
CA ALA A 71 37.26 16.56 35.53
C ALA A 71 36.44 15.27 35.69
N ASP A 72 36.92 14.47 36.63
CA ASP A 72 36.51 13.13 37.08
C ASP A 72 35.09 13.08 37.66
N GLU A 73 34.23 12.16 37.18
CA GLU A 73 33.05 11.65 37.91
C GLU A 73 32.59 10.28 37.36
N ASN A 74 33.18 9.17 37.83
CA ASN A 74 32.83 7.80 37.39
C ASN A 74 31.48 7.26 37.92
N GLY A 75 30.58 8.12 38.43
CA GLY A 75 29.23 7.73 38.88
C GLY A 75 28.08 8.45 38.16
N ALA A 76 28.29 9.68 37.66
CA ALA A 76 27.23 10.47 37.04
C ALA A 76 26.98 10.13 35.55
N ASP A 77 27.95 9.52 34.88
CA ASP A 77 27.85 9.17 33.45
C ASP A 77 27.05 7.87 33.20
N GLU A 78 27.06 6.93 34.16
CA GLU A 78 26.27 5.70 34.08
C GLU A 78 24.77 5.95 34.26
N ASP A 79 24.40 6.83 35.21
CA ASP A 79 23.01 7.23 35.46
C ASP A 79 22.45 8.11 34.34
N LYS A 80 23.25 9.05 33.80
CA LYS A 80 22.88 9.84 32.61
C LYS A 80 22.68 8.93 31.39
N THR A 81 23.55 7.95 31.18
CA THR A 81 23.36 6.99 30.08
C THR A 81 22.20 6.04 30.33
N ALA A 82 21.89 5.65 31.57
CA ALA A 82 20.71 4.85 31.91
C ALA A 82 19.41 5.62 31.66
N ALA A 83 19.33 6.87 32.11
CA ALA A 83 18.20 7.77 31.87
C ALA A 83 17.99 8.03 30.36
N ASP A 84 19.07 8.27 29.60
CA ASP A 84 19.01 8.44 28.15
C ASP A 84 18.57 7.16 27.42
N ARG A 85 19.06 5.98 27.85
CA ARG A 85 18.60 4.68 27.36
C ARG A 85 17.11 4.47 27.63
N ALA A 86 16.65 4.78 28.85
CA ALA A 86 15.25 4.67 29.25
C ALA A 86 14.35 5.62 28.43
N ALA A 87 14.76 6.88 28.26
CA ALA A 87 14.05 7.86 27.44
C ALA A 87 13.97 7.43 25.97
N ARG A 88 15.07 6.91 25.40
CA ARG A 88 15.08 6.37 24.03
C ARG A 88 14.18 5.15 23.89
N LYS A 89 14.17 4.25 24.87
CA LYS A 89 13.29 3.06 24.92
C LYS A 89 11.82 3.49 24.99
N ALA A 90 11.48 4.45 25.86
CA ALA A 90 10.14 5.01 25.98
C ALA A 90 9.68 5.67 24.68
N ALA A 91 10.53 6.50 24.05
CA ALA A 91 10.23 7.14 22.77
C ALA A 91 10.07 6.12 21.62
N ASN A 92 10.87 5.05 21.61
CA ASN A 92 10.70 3.94 20.67
C ASN A 92 9.36 3.22 20.88
N LYS A 93 9.01 2.90 22.13
CA LYS A 93 7.74 2.25 22.48
C LYS A 93 6.54 3.11 22.08
N ALA A 94 6.57 4.40 22.38
CA ALA A 94 5.51 5.34 21.99
C ALA A 94 5.33 5.43 20.47
N ARG A 95 6.44 5.50 19.71
CA ARG A 95 6.39 5.46 18.24
C ARG A 95 5.81 4.16 17.69
N ALA A 96 6.22 3.03 18.25
CA ALA A 96 5.69 1.72 17.83
C ALA A 96 4.18 1.61 18.12
N ALA A 97 3.72 2.12 19.26
CA ALA A 97 2.30 2.17 19.59
C ALA A 97 1.49 3.05 18.61
N GLN A 98 2.03 4.22 18.24
CA GLN A 98 1.39 5.08 17.23
C GLN A 98 1.32 4.42 15.85
N GLU A 99 2.39 3.74 15.42
CA GLU A 99 2.38 2.99 14.16
C GLU A 99 1.37 1.85 14.21
N ALA A 100 1.33 1.06 15.29
CA ALA A 100 0.35 -0.02 15.45
C ALA A 100 -1.09 0.50 15.42
N LYS A 101 -1.36 1.64 16.06
CA LYS A 101 -2.66 2.33 16.01
C LYS A 101 -3.04 2.73 14.58
N LEU A 102 -2.09 3.29 13.83
CA LEU A 102 -2.30 3.71 12.44
C LEU A 102 -2.48 2.51 11.49
N SER A 103 -1.66 1.47 11.60
CA SER A 103 -1.82 0.24 10.81
C SER A 103 -3.16 -0.45 11.10
N GLY A 104 -3.56 -0.52 12.38
CA GLY A 104 -4.85 -1.07 12.78
C GLY A 104 -6.04 -0.27 12.22
N TRP A 105 -5.99 1.06 12.31
CA TRP A 105 -6.98 1.93 11.68
C TRP A 105 -7.06 1.73 10.17
N TRP A 106 -5.93 1.60 9.49
CA TRP A 106 -5.96 1.45 8.05
C TRP A 106 -6.55 0.11 7.63
N LEU A 107 -6.18 -0.99 8.30
CA LEU A 107 -6.83 -2.30 8.10
C LEU A 107 -8.32 -2.23 8.36
N ASP A 108 -8.74 -1.51 9.40
CA ASP A 108 -10.15 -1.29 9.74
C ASP A 108 -10.91 -0.61 8.59
N ARG A 109 -10.32 0.44 8.00
CA ARG A 109 -10.86 1.11 6.81
C ARG A 109 -10.89 0.20 5.58
N MET A 110 -9.85 -0.61 5.35
CA MET A 110 -9.83 -1.55 4.21
C MET A 110 -10.93 -2.60 4.32
N VAL A 111 -11.23 -3.08 5.53
CA VAL A 111 -12.34 -4.01 5.76
C VAL A 111 -13.68 -3.33 5.54
N ALA A 112 -13.85 -2.11 6.05
CA ALA A 112 -15.12 -1.37 6.01
C ALA A 112 -15.46 -0.83 4.61
N SER A 113 -14.45 -0.43 3.83
CA SER A 113 -14.62 0.24 2.53
C SER A 113 -15.38 -0.62 1.53
N ASP A 114 -16.39 -0.03 0.90
CA ASP A 114 -17.15 -0.65 -0.19
C ASP A 114 -16.80 -0.05 -1.57
N ARG A 115 -15.74 0.77 -1.63
CA ARG A 115 -15.25 1.49 -2.82
C ARG A 115 -13.83 1.12 -3.23
N ALA A 116 -13.50 1.44 -4.47
CA ALA A 116 -12.16 1.26 -5.04
C ALA A 116 -11.08 2.18 -4.48
N THR A 117 -11.48 3.25 -3.78
CA THR A 117 -10.55 4.23 -3.23
C THR A 117 -9.53 3.58 -2.32
N GLU A 118 -9.93 2.73 -1.36
CA GLU A 118 -8.95 2.19 -0.41
C GLU A 118 -8.03 1.12 -1.01
N ARG A 119 -8.54 0.40 -2.02
CA ARG A 119 -7.73 -0.53 -2.81
C ARG A 119 -6.67 0.19 -3.65
N LEU A 120 -7.00 1.36 -4.19
CA LEU A 120 -6.03 2.21 -4.89
C LEU A 120 -5.10 2.96 -3.93
N THR A 121 -5.57 3.41 -2.77
CA THR A 121 -4.68 3.95 -1.71
C THR A 121 -3.61 2.92 -1.34
N TRP A 122 -3.99 1.64 -1.20
CA TRP A 122 -3.05 0.54 -0.94
C TRP A 122 -2.07 0.33 -2.10
N PHE A 123 -2.57 0.35 -3.34
CA PHE A 123 -1.72 0.25 -4.54
C PHE A 123 -0.69 1.38 -4.59
N TRP A 124 -1.13 2.64 -4.45
CA TRP A 124 -0.24 3.79 -4.54
C TRP A 124 0.78 3.83 -3.40
N HIS A 125 0.43 3.34 -2.20
CA HIS A 125 1.39 3.19 -1.11
C HIS A 125 2.48 2.15 -1.42
N GLY A 126 2.18 1.16 -2.27
CA GLY A 126 3.17 0.22 -2.81
C GLY A 126 3.94 0.78 -4.01
N HIS A 127 3.33 1.64 -4.84
CA HIS A 127 3.96 2.29 -6.00
C HIS A 127 4.95 3.36 -5.56
N PHE A 128 4.50 4.32 -4.75
CA PHE A 128 5.32 5.35 -4.11
C PHE A 128 5.83 4.87 -2.75
N ALA A 129 6.56 3.75 -2.78
CA ALA A 129 6.89 3.00 -1.57
C ALA A 129 7.64 3.85 -0.55
N THR A 130 6.99 4.12 0.58
CA THR A 130 7.53 4.91 1.68
C THR A 130 7.44 4.10 2.98
N SER A 131 8.58 3.87 3.64
CA SER A 131 8.65 3.01 4.82
C SER A 131 8.79 3.76 6.13
N ASN A 132 7.87 3.51 7.07
CA ASN A 132 7.94 4.04 8.42
C ASN A 132 9.17 3.53 9.20
N GLN A 133 9.87 2.51 8.70
CA GLN A 133 11.16 2.06 9.24
C GLN A 133 12.18 3.20 9.32
N LYS A 134 12.29 4.03 8.27
CA LYS A 134 13.21 5.16 8.20
C LYS A 134 12.52 6.49 8.50
N VAL A 135 11.26 6.68 8.08
CA VAL A 135 10.49 7.92 8.37
C VAL A 135 10.31 8.11 9.89
N ARG A 136 9.99 7.00 10.60
CA ARG A 136 9.82 6.94 12.06
C ARG A 136 8.84 8.00 12.59
N SER A 137 7.73 8.20 11.91
CA SER A 137 6.69 9.16 12.29
C SER A 137 5.33 8.76 11.72
N ALA A 138 4.46 8.20 12.57
CA ALA A 138 3.09 7.85 12.18
C ALA A 138 2.29 9.07 11.67
N PRO A 139 2.42 10.29 12.24
CA PRO A 139 1.77 11.48 11.66
C PRO A 139 2.16 11.78 10.20
N LEU A 140 3.44 11.65 9.84
CA LEU A 140 3.89 11.85 8.46
C LEU A 140 3.30 10.78 7.53
N MET A 141 3.31 9.52 7.98
CA MET A 141 2.73 8.41 7.21
C MET A 141 1.21 8.54 7.05
N LEU A 142 0.50 9.07 8.06
CA LEU A 142 -0.93 9.33 7.97
C LEU A 142 -1.22 10.46 6.96
N ALA A 143 -0.46 11.54 6.98
CA ALA A 143 -0.60 12.63 6.02
C ALA A 143 -0.39 12.13 4.59
N GLN A 144 0.66 11.36 4.34
CA GLN A 144 0.89 10.73 3.03
C GLN A 144 -0.26 9.79 2.64
N ASN A 145 -0.72 8.92 3.56
CA ASN A 145 -1.87 8.05 3.31
C ASN A 145 -3.13 8.83 2.93
N GLN A 146 -3.35 10.00 3.52
CA GLN A 146 -4.47 10.88 3.16
C GLN A 146 -4.29 11.47 1.76
N VAL A 147 -3.09 11.92 1.38
CA VAL A 147 -2.78 12.37 0.00
C VAL A 147 -3.07 11.25 -1.00
N LEU A 148 -2.54 10.06 -0.75
CA LEU A 148 -2.77 8.87 -1.57
C LEU A 148 -4.27 8.57 -1.74
N ARG A 149 -5.04 8.68 -0.65
CA ARG A 149 -6.49 8.45 -0.66
C ARG A 149 -7.24 9.52 -1.43
N THR A 150 -6.88 10.79 -1.25
CA THR A 150 -7.51 11.93 -1.92
C THR A 150 -7.40 11.79 -3.44
N TYR A 151 -6.21 11.47 -3.94
CA TYR A 151 -5.96 11.36 -5.38
C TYR A 151 -6.06 9.92 -5.92
N ALA A 152 -6.53 8.96 -5.12
CA ALA A 152 -6.47 7.54 -5.45
C ALA A 152 -7.05 7.19 -6.83
N ARG A 153 -8.09 7.91 -7.25
CA ARG A 153 -8.82 7.77 -8.52
C ARG A 153 -8.80 9.04 -9.39
N GLY A 154 -8.07 10.07 -8.97
CA GLY A 154 -8.04 11.37 -9.63
C GLY A 154 -7.00 11.44 -10.74
N SER A 155 -6.45 12.63 -10.96
CA SER A 155 -5.32 12.82 -11.85
C SER A 155 -4.04 12.24 -11.26
N PHE A 156 -3.29 11.47 -12.05
CA PHE A 156 -1.95 11.05 -11.67
C PHE A 156 -0.98 12.23 -11.57
N THR A 157 -1.20 13.31 -12.33
CA THR A 157 -0.39 14.52 -12.24
C THR A 157 -0.48 15.12 -10.84
N ASP A 158 -1.69 15.32 -10.34
CA ASP A 158 -1.91 15.86 -8.99
C ASP A 158 -1.31 14.96 -7.91
N LEU A 159 -1.48 13.64 -8.06
CA LEU A 159 -0.88 12.66 -7.15
C LEU A 159 0.65 12.77 -7.15
N ALA A 160 1.28 12.78 -8.33
CA ALA A 160 2.72 12.80 -8.48
C ALA A 160 3.33 14.12 -7.98
N GLN A 161 2.70 15.26 -8.29
CA GLN A 161 3.10 16.57 -7.78
C GLN A 161 2.95 16.66 -6.26
N ALA A 162 1.87 16.10 -5.69
CA ALA A 162 1.70 16.08 -4.24
C ALA A 162 2.75 15.20 -3.53
N LEU A 163 3.14 14.07 -4.14
CA LEU A 163 4.08 13.14 -3.52
C LEU A 163 5.55 13.50 -3.70
N VAL A 164 5.94 14.17 -4.78
CA VAL A 164 7.34 14.60 -4.96
C VAL A 164 7.78 15.56 -3.85
N VAL A 165 6.83 16.30 -3.26
CA VAL A 165 7.07 17.20 -2.11
C VAL A 165 6.44 16.68 -0.82
N ASP A 166 6.01 15.42 -0.76
CA ASP A 166 5.42 14.85 0.46
C ASP A 166 6.47 14.70 1.57
N ALA A 167 6.07 15.01 2.80
CA ALA A 167 6.97 15.06 3.94
C ALA A 167 7.51 13.68 4.35
N ALA A 168 6.74 12.60 4.17
CA ALA A 168 7.22 11.25 4.42
C ALA A 168 8.17 10.80 3.30
N MET A 169 7.86 11.11 2.04
CA MET A 169 8.69 10.83 0.87
C MET A 169 10.06 11.54 0.93
N ILE A 170 10.07 12.85 1.19
CA ILE A 170 11.30 13.65 1.39
C ILE A 170 12.17 13.06 2.53
N ARG A 171 11.54 12.50 3.58
CA ARG A 171 12.30 11.84 4.65
C ARG A 171 12.80 10.45 4.27
N TRP A 172 12.02 9.71 3.49
CA TRP A 172 12.33 8.37 3.04
C TRP A 172 13.50 8.36 2.06
N LEU A 173 13.56 9.33 1.14
CA LEU A 173 14.57 9.43 0.10
C LEU A 173 15.61 10.53 0.37
N ASP A 174 15.78 10.92 1.63
CA ASP A 174 16.82 11.86 2.09
C ASP A 174 16.80 13.26 1.44
N GLY A 175 15.67 13.65 0.84
CA GLY A 175 15.46 14.98 0.25
C GLY A 175 15.60 16.13 1.26
N ASN A 176 15.52 15.85 2.57
CA ASN A 176 15.79 16.86 3.61
C ASN A 176 17.20 17.46 3.54
N ASP A 177 18.15 16.68 3.02
CA ASP A 177 19.55 17.04 2.88
C ASP A 177 19.85 17.61 1.48
N ASN A 178 18.85 17.59 0.57
CA ASN A 178 18.96 18.17 -0.76
C ASN A 178 18.94 19.71 -0.69
N ARG A 179 20.01 20.35 -1.17
CA ARG A 179 20.15 21.81 -1.16
C ARG A 179 21.10 22.25 -2.25
N GLU A 180 20.99 23.52 -2.62
CA GLU A 180 21.94 24.19 -3.49
C GLU A 180 23.39 23.95 -3.05
N GLY A 181 24.26 23.67 -4.04
CA GLY A 181 25.66 23.32 -3.85
C GLY A 181 25.92 21.91 -3.28
N SER A 182 24.88 21.15 -2.92
CA SER A 182 25.00 19.75 -2.49
C SER A 182 23.74 18.95 -2.86
N PRO A 183 23.46 18.75 -4.17
CA PRO A 183 22.28 18.01 -4.61
C PRO A 183 22.30 16.55 -4.10
N ASN A 184 21.14 16.05 -3.68
CA ASN A 184 20.93 14.64 -3.36
C ASN A 184 20.00 14.02 -4.40
N GLU A 185 20.57 13.15 -5.22
CA GLU A 185 19.94 12.55 -6.40
C GLU A 185 18.86 11.51 -6.10
N ASN A 186 18.81 10.98 -4.87
CA ASN A 186 18.01 9.81 -4.56
C ASN A 186 16.52 10.01 -4.94
N LEU A 187 15.88 11.08 -4.49
CA LEU A 187 14.47 11.32 -4.84
C LEU A 187 14.25 11.51 -6.35
N ALA A 188 15.14 12.23 -7.05
CA ALA A 188 15.00 12.46 -8.48
C ALA A 188 15.14 11.16 -9.28
N ARG A 189 16.15 10.35 -8.94
CA ARG A 189 16.41 9.04 -9.54
C ARG A 189 15.20 8.12 -9.39
N GLU A 190 14.74 7.93 -8.16
CA GLU A 190 13.63 7.02 -7.86
C GLU A 190 12.31 7.50 -8.49
N PHE A 191 12.12 8.83 -8.59
CA PHE A 191 10.95 9.39 -9.25
C PHE A 191 10.92 9.08 -10.75
N LEU A 192 12.04 9.27 -11.45
CA LEU A 192 12.16 8.91 -12.87
C LEU A 192 12.09 7.38 -13.04
N GLU A 193 12.89 6.63 -12.28
CA GLU A 193 13.06 5.20 -12.47
C GLU A 193 11.86 4.37 -12.02
N LEU A 194 11.40 4.54 -10.79
CA LEU A 194 10.46 3.61 -10.16
C LEU A 194 9.02 4.11 -10.14
N PHE A 195 8.83 5.43 -10.26
CA PHE A 195 7.50 6.03 -10.11
C PHE A 195 6.89 6.51 -11.42
N THR A 196 7.69 6.92 -12.41
CA THR A 196 7.14 7.57 -13.61
C THR A 196 7.58 7.01 -14.95
N LEU A 197 8.84 6.69 -15.20
CA LEU A 197 9.33 6.34 -16.55
C LEU A 197 9.80 4.90 -16.70
N GLY A 198 10.41 4.31 -15.67
CA GLY A 198 11.15 3.07 -15.83
C GLY A 198 12.60 3.29 -16.23
N ILE A 199 13.41 2.23 -16.08
CA ILE A 199 14.83 2.22 -16.43
C ILE A 199 15.02 2.43 -17.93
N GLY A 200 16.02 3.24 -18.32
CA GLY A 200 16.43 3.43 -19.71
C GLY A 200 15.72 4.57 -20.44
N HIS A 201 14.87 5.32 -19.75
CA HIS A 201 14.07 6.42 -20.34
C HIS A 201 14.52 7.83 -19.88
N TYR A 202 15.64 7.90 -19.18
CA TYR A 202 16.31 9.12 -18.71
C TYR A 202 17.82 8.86 -18.61
N SER A 203 18.60 9.93 -18.50
CA SER A 203 20.06 9.90 -18.34
C SER A 203 20.49 10.25 -16.90
N GLU A 204 21.74 9.98 -16.56
CA GLU A 204 22.32 10.43 -15.28
C GLU A 204 22.31 11.97 -15.15
N VAL A 205 22.41 12.69 -16.27
CA VAL A 205 22.28 14.16 -16.29
C VAL A 205 20.88 14.57 -15.86
N ASP A 206 19.83 13.88 -16.34
CA ASP A 206 18.45 14.16 -15.94
C ASP A 206 18.22 13.92 -14.45
N VAL A 207 18.90 12.91 -13.87
CA VAL A 207 18.86 12.63 -12.44
C VAL A 207 19.49 13.79 -11.66
N PHE A 208 20.69 14.22 -12.04
CA PHE A 208 21.40 15.31 -11.38
C PHE A 208 20.63 16.63 -11.48
N GLU A 209 20.15 16.98 -12.67
CA GLU A 209 19.37 18.20 -12.92
C GLU A 209 17.99 18.17 -12.26
N GLY A 210 17.35 16.99 -12.22
CA GLY A 210 16.16 16.75 -11.41
C GLY A 210 16.44 16.94 -9.92
N ALA A 211 17.59 16.48 -9.42
CA ALA A 211 18.00 16.68 -8.03
C ALA A 211 18.14 18.17 -7.70
N ARG A 212 18.72 18.96 -8.61
CA ARG A 212 18.77 20.43 -8.51
C ARG A 212 17.38 21.03 -8.44
N ALA A 213 16.44 20.60 -9.29
CA ALA A 213 15.04 21.06 -9.27
C ALA A 213 14.30 20.75 -7.96
N LEU A 214 14.71 19.68 -7.27
CA LEU A 214 14.12 19.26 -5.99
C LEU A 214 14.81 19.84 -4.74
N THR A 215 15.83 20.70 -4.91
CA THR A 215 16.50 21.37 -3.78
C THR A 215 15.57 22.32 -3.03
N GLY A 216 15.85 22.60 -1.76
CA GLY A 216 15.12 23.59 -0.96
C GLY A 216 13.96 23.03 -0.13
N TRP A 217 13.50 21.80 -0.40
CA TRP A 217 12.46 21.15 0.40
C TRP A 217 13.02 20.53 1.70
N THR A 218 12.34 20.78 2.81
CA THR A 218 12.68 20.21 4.13
C THR A 218 11.44 19.81 4.92
N VAL A 219 11.59 18.98 5.95
CA VAL A 219 10.48 18.46 6.77
C VAL A 219 10.47 19.10 8.15
N ARG A 220 9.40 19.83 8.46
CA ARG A 220 9.12 20.30 9.83
C ARG A 220 8.39 19.21 10.61
N ARG A 221 9.15 18.45 11.41
CA ARG A 221 8.63 17.29 12.17
C ARG A 221 7.49 17.63 13.14
N ALA A 222 7.52 18.81 13.75
CA ALA A 222 6.51 19.23 14.73
C ALA A 222 5.13 19.42 14.09
N SER A 223 5.09 19.98 12.87
CA SER A 223 3.85 20.21 12.11
C SER A 223 3.54 19.09 11.12
N ALA A 224 4.40 18.06 11.01
CA ALA A 224 4.29 16.98 10.04
C ALA A 224 4.12 17.46 8.58
N LYS A 225 4.83 18.54 8.20
CA LYS A 225 4.70 19.18 6.87
C LYS A 225 6.05 19.32 6.18
N ALA A 226 6.03 19.23 4.86
CA ALA A 226 7.11 19.69 4.01
C ALA A 226 7.05 21.22 3.92
N VAL A 227 8.21 21.85 3.83
CA VAL A 227 8.37 23.30 3.73
C VAL A 227 9.46 23.59 2.73
N PHE A 228 9.19 24.50 1.81
CA PHE A 228 10.16 25.01 0.86
C PHE A 228 10.96 26.16 1.49
N VAL A 229 12.28 26.14 1.34
CA VAL A 229 13.21 27.16 1.82
C VAL A 229 13.96 27.69 0.61
N ALA A 230 13.55 28.86 0.11
CA ALA A 230 14.09 29.45 -1.12
C ALA A 230 15.62 29.61 -1.09
N ALA A 231 16.19 30.02 0.04
CA ALA A 231 17.65 30.17 0.20
C ALA A 231 18.44 28.85 0.16
N ARG A 232 17.77 27.70 0.05
CA ARG A 232 18.39 26.37 -0.14
C ARG A 232 18.11 25.80 -1.53
N HIS A 233 17.36 26.51 -2.36
CA HIS A 233 16.97 26.06 -3.69
C HIS A 233 17.95 26.58 -4.73
N ASP A 234 18.41 25.69 -5.59
CA ASP A 234 19.16 26.02 -6.78
C ASP A 234 18.21 26.63 -7.82
N SER A 235 18.26 27.95 -7.94
CA SER A 235 17.44 28.71 -8.91
C SER A 235 18.06 28.81 -10.30
N GLY A 236 19.23 28.20 -10.52
CA GLY A 236 19.90 28.24 -11.83
C GLY A 236 19.12 27.49 -12.90
N GLU A 237 19.46 27.77 -14.16
CA GLU A 237 18.94 27.03 -15.31
C GLU A 237 19.33 25.54 -15.21
N LYS A 238 18.39 24.68 -15.59
CA LYS A 238 18.49 23.22 -15.56
C LYS A 238 18.09 22.67 -16.91
N THR A 239 18.74 21.60 -17.34
CA THR A 239 18.32 20.84 -18.53
C THR A 239 17.82 19.47 -18.10
N ILE A 240 16.51 19.25 -18.18
CA ILE A 240 15.86 18.02 -17.73
C ILE A 240 15.06 17.46 -18.91
N LEU A 241 15.34 16.22 -19.28
CA LEU A 241 14.69 15.46 -20.36
C LEU A 241 14.66 16.24 -21.68
N GLY A 242 15.77 16.92 -21.98
CA GLY A 242 15.96 17.72 -23.19
C GLY A 242 15.25 19.07 -23.20
N LYS A 243 14.70 19.54 -22.08
CA LYS A 243 14.14 20.89 -21.91
C LYS A 243 15.02 21.71 -20.99
N ALA A 244 15.29 22.96 -21.35
CA ALA A 244 16.04 23.91 -20.53
C ALA A 244 15.09 24.92 -19.87
N GLY A 245 15.39 25.30 -18.63
CA GLY A 245 14.65 26.34 -17.90
C GLY A 245 14.94 26.35 -16.41
N GLU A 246 14.37 27.33 -15.71
CA GLU A 246 14.41 27.41 -14.25
C GLU A 246 13.32 26.50 -13.65
N PHE A 247 13.63 25.21 -13.54
CA PHE A 247 12.66 24.22 -13.06
C PHE A 247 12.70 24.05 -11.54
N GLY A 248 11.50 23.98 -10.94
CA GLY A 248 11.28 23.51 -9.58
C GLY A 248 10.65 22.12 -9.56
N ALA A 249 10.14 21.73 -8.39
CA ALA A 249 9.58 20.39 -8.18
C ALA A 249 8.36 20.09 -9.07
N LYS A 250 7.51 21.09 -9.31
CA LYS A 250 6.33 20.92 -10.16
C LYS A 250 6.73 20.67 -11.61
N GLU A 251 7.62 21.50 -12.15
CA GLU A 251 8.08 21.41 -13.54
C GLU A 251 8.86 20.11 -13.78
N PHE A 252 9.66 19.65 -12.80
CA PHE A 252 10.31 18.35 -12.87
C PHE A 252 9.30 17.20 -13.05
N VAL A 253 8.21 17.20 -12.29
CA VAL A 253 7.12 16.23 -12.45
C VAL A 253 6.48 16.36 -13.83
N ASP A 254 6.14 17.58 -14.25
CA ASP A 254 5.47 17.80 -15.53
C ASP A 254 6.33 17.32 -16.72
N LEU A 255 7.66 17.54 -16.66
CA LEU A 255 8.60 17.06 -17.67
C LEU A 255 8.67 15.52 -17.71
N ALA A 256 8.75 14.87 -16.55
CA ALA A 256 8.74 13.41 -16.48
C ALA A 256 7.42 12.85 -17.05
N LEU A 257 6.29 13.42 -16.64
CA LEU A 257 4.97 12.95 -17.08
C LEU A 257 4.65 13.30 -18.54
N ALA A 258 5.37 14.22 -19.17
CA ALA A 258 5.23 14.56 -20.58
C ALA A 258 5.86 13.53 -21.52
N LYS A 259 6.75 12.67 -21.01
CA LYS A 259 7.33 11.55 -21.77
C LYS A 259 6.24 10.50 -22.07
N PRO A 260 6.08 10.04 -23.32
CA PRO A 260 5.11 9.00 -23.67
C PRO A 260 5.25 7.72 -22.83
N GLU A 261 6.49 7.36 -22.50
CA GLU A 261 6.83 6.18 -21.71
C GLU A 261 6.22 6.24 -20.30
N SER A 262 5.91 7.44 -19.80
CA SER A 262 5.30 7.59 -18.48
C SER A 262 3.90 7.01 -18.38
N ALA A 263 3.07 7.25 -19.40
CA ALA A 263 1.72 6.71 -19.42
C ALA A 263 1.75 5.18 -19.45
N GLU A 264 2.58 4.60 -20.31
CA GLU A 264 2.73 3.15 -20.45
C GLU A 264 3.26 2.52 -19.15
N PHE A 265 4.24 3.15 -18.51
CA PHE A 265 4.79 2.68 -17.23
C PHE A 265 3.71 2.61 -16.15
N VAL A 266 2.99 3.71 -15.91
CA VAL A 266 1.97 3.78 -14.84
C VAL A 266 0.81 2.83 -15.11
N ILE A 267 0.34 2.76 -16.36
CA ILE A 267 -0.70 1.83 -16.80
C ILE A 267 -0.24 0.37 -16.61
N GLY A 268 1.00 0.06 -16.97
CA GLY A 268 1.58 -1.26 -16.77
C GLY A 268 1.60 -1.68 -15.30
N ARG A 269 1.91 -0.75 -14.38
CA ARG A 269 1.90 -1.01 -12.93
C ARG A 269 0.49 -1.27 -12.40
N LEU A 270 -0.51 -0.51 -12.87
CA LEU A 270 -1.92 -0.74 -12.54
C LEU A 270 -2.40 -2.09 -13.10
N TRP A 271 -2.11 -2.38 -14.36
CA TRP A 271 -2.48 -3.62 -15.03
C TRP A 271 -1.96 -4.84 -14.27
N PHE A 272 -0.66 -4.83 -13.96
CA PHE A 272 0.02 -5.91 -13.23
C PHE A 272 -0.63 -6.19 -11.87
N ARG A 273 -1.22 -5.17 -11.25
CA ARG A 273 -1.80 -5.27 -9.91
C ARG A 273 -3.31 -5.54 -9.87
N LEU A 274 -4.01 -5.22 -10.95
CA LEU A 274 -5.48 -5.19 -11.00
C LEU A 274 -6.08 -6.11 -12.07
N VAL A 275 -5.31 -6.51 -13.09
CA VAL A 275 -5.80 -7.33 -14.19
C VAL A 275 -5.03 -8.64 -14.27
N SER A 276 -3.77 -8.62 -14.71
CA SER A 276 -3.00 -9.83 -15.01
C SER A 276 -1.51 -9.60 -14.82
N SER A 277 -0.77 -10.66 -14.43
CA SER A 277 0.69 -10.64 -14.39
C SER A 277 1.32 -10.69 -15.78
N THR A 278 0.54 -11.05 -16.80
CA THR A 278 0.96 -10.99 -18.21
C THR A 278 0.81 -9.56 -18.71
N PRO A 279 1.85 -8.95 -19.32
CA PRO A 279 1.74 -7.61 -19.90
C PRO A 279 0.58 -7.49 -20.91
N PRO A 280 -0.11 -6.34 -20.96
CA PRO A 280 -1.18 -6.12 -21.92
C PRO A 280 -0.64 -6.12 -23.36
N ALA A 281 -1.46 -6.56 -24.31
CA ALA A 281 -1.13 -6.43 -25.73
C ALA A 281 -1.01 -4.95 -26.14
N PRO A 282 -0.22 -4.61 -27.18
CA PRO A 282 -0.04 -3.22 -27.63
C PRO A 282 -1.35 -2.47 -27.92
N GLU A 283 -2.36 -3.15 -28.47
CA GLU A 283 -3.69 -2.59 -28.76
C GLU A 283 -4.41 -2.20 -27.46
N THR A 284 -4.27 -3.03 -26.42
CA THR A 284 -4.81 -2.75 -25.08
C THR A 284 -4.08 -1.56 -24.45
N VAL A 285 -2.75 -1.50 -24.54
CA VAL A 285 -1.98 -0.34 -24.07
C VAL A 285 -2.48 0.94 -24.72
N ARG A 286 -2.64 0.97 -26.05
CA ARG A 286 -3.16 2.15 -26.78
C ARG A 286 -4.53 2.60 -26.28
N ARG A 287 -5.47 1.65 -26.05
CA ARG A 287 -6.80 1.98 -25.50
C ARG A 287 -6.71 2.54 -24.08
N LEU A 288 -5.85 1.96 -23.24
CA LEU A 288 -5.67 2.42 -21.86
C LEU A 288 -4.99 3.79 -21.80
N VAL A 289 -4.00 4.05 -22.65
CA VAL A 289 -3.35 5.38 -22.77
C VAL A 289 -4.36 6.42 -23.25
N ALA A 290 -5.23 6.08 -24.21
CA ALA A 290 -6.30 6.98 -24.65
C ALA A 290 -7.30 7.28 -23.52
N ALA A 291 -7.65 6.30 -22.69
CA ALA A 291 -8.49 6.50 -21.51
C ALA A 291 -7.79 7.33 -20.43
N TYR A 292 -6.48 7.19 -20.27
CA TYR A 292 -5.66 7.99 -19.37
C TYR A 292 -5.65 9.46 -19.76
N GLY A 293 -5.53 9.74 -21.07
CA GLY A 293 -5.66 11.08 -21.63
C GLY A 293 -4.63 12.10 -21.12
N SER A 294 -4.82 13.37 -21.48
CA SER A 294 -3.96 14.48 -21.03
C SER A 294 -4.03 14.71 -19.53
N GLU A 295 -5.21 14.48 -18.95
CA GLU A 295 -5.49 14.66 -17.51
C GLU A 295 -4.94 13.52 -16.66
N ARG A 296 -4.48 12.42 -17.29
CA ARG A 296 -3.94 11.24 -16.60
C ARG A 296 -4.94 10.67 -15.59
N ASP A 297 -6.19 10.49 -16.04
CA ASP A 297 -7.33 10.10 -15.22
C ASP A 297 -7.27 8.60 -14.86
N ILE A 298 -6.99 8.32 -13.59
CA ILE A 298 -6.90 6.97 -13.04
C ILE A 298 -8.26 6.26 -13.03
N GLY A 299 -9.34 6.99 -12.77
CA GLY A 299 -10.70 6.44 -12.78
C GLY A 299 -11.13 5.99 -14.17
N ALA A 300 -10.76 6.75 -15.21
CA ALA A 300 -11.01 6.40 -16.61
C ALA A 300 -10.22 5.15 -17.04
N VAL A 301 -8.93 5.07 -16.69
CA VAL A 301 -8.11 3.86 -16.93
C VAL A 301 -8.70 2.65 -16.24
N LEU A 302 -9.18 2.79 -15.00
CA LEU A 302 -9.77 1.68 -14.25
C LEU A 302 -11.02 1.12 -14.94
N LYS A 303 -11.91 1.98 -15.44
CA LYS A 303 -13.08 1.58 -16.22
C LYS A 303 -12.66 0.83 -17.49
N ALA A 304 -11.67 1.36 -18.21
CA ALA A 304 -11.17 0.74 -19.43
C ALA A 304 -10.51 -0.63 -19.19
N MET A 305 -9.77 -0.79 -18.08
CA MET A 305 -9.18 -2.08 -17.68
C MET A 305 -10.24 -3.13 -17.36
N VAL A 306 -11.29 -2.76 -16.64
CA VAL A 306 -12.39 -3.69 -16.28
C VAL A 306 -13.20 -4.09 -17.50
N ALA A 307 -13.33 -3.21 -18.48
CA ALA A 307 -14.02 -3.48 -19.74
C ALA A 307 -13.19 -4.34 -20.73
N ASP A 308 -11.89 -4.52 -20.48
CA ASP A 308 -11.02 -5.33 -21.35
C ASP A 308 -11.32 -6.83 -21.19
N ALA A 309 -11.28 -7.58 -22.29
CA ALA A 309 -11.58 -9.01 -22.30
C ALA A 309 -10.66 -9.81 -21.35
N ALA A 310 -9.42 -9.36 -21.15
CA ALA A 310 -8.50 -9.98 -20.21
C ALA A 310 -9.04 -9.98 -18.77
N PHE A 311 -9.91 -9.03 -18.39
CA PHE A 311 -10.52 -9.00 -17.06
C PHE A 311 -11.49 -10.16 -16.83
N ARG A 312 -12.04 -10.78 -17.87
CA ARG A 312 -12.90 -11.97 -17.79
C ARG A 312 -12.21 -13.27 -18.20
N ASP A 313 -10.93 -13.20 -18.58
CA ASP A 313 -10.13 -14.38 -18.93
C ASP A 313 -9.75 -15.19 -17.68
N SER A 314 -10.04 -16.49 -17.69
CA SER A 314 -9.63 -17.44 -16.64
C SER A 314 -8.13 -17.48 -16.35
N THR A 315 -7.28 -17.05 -17.30
CA THR A 315 -5.81 -17.01 -17.15
C THR A 315 -5.29 -15.76 -16.44
N SER A 316 -6.11 -14.71 -16.28
CA SER A 316 -5.77 -13.45 -15.60
C SER A 316 -5.82 -13.56 -14.07
N ALA A 317 -5.32 -14.66 -13.53
CA ALA A 317 -5.27 -14.92 -12.10
C ALA A 317 -4.10 -14.16 -11.44
N LEU A 318 -4.32 -13.63 -10.24
CA LEU A 318 -3.26 -13.01 -9.43
C LEU A 318 -3.24 -13.61 -8.02
N VAL A 319 -2.04 -13.80 -7.50
CA VAL A 319 -1.83 -14.17 -6.09
C VAL A 319 -2.21 -12.99 -5.20
N LYS A 320 -3.13 -13.20 -4.25
CA LYS A 320 -3.49 -12.18 -3.26
C LYS A 320 -2.28 -11.89 -2.37
N GLN A 321 -1.96 -10.61 -2.20
CA GLN A 321 -0.91 -10.22 -1.26
C GLN A 321 -1.37 -10.45 0.19
N PRO A 322 -0.47 -10.66 1.17
CA PRO A 322 -0.88 -11.00 2.54
C PRO A 322 -1.88 -10.06 3.19
N VAL A 323 -1.77 -8.74 2.97
CA VAL A 323 -2.74 -7.76 3.47
C VAL A 323 -4.09 -7.91 2.77
N GLU A 324 -4.10 -8.09 1.45
CA GLU A 324 -5.34 -8.28 0.70
C GLU A 324 -6.06 -9.56 1.07
N TRP A 325 -5.30 -10.64 1.24
CA TRP A 325 -5.81 -11.92 1.71
C TRP A 325 -6.43 -11.79 3.12
N ALA A 326 -5.72 -11.14 4.04
CA ALA A 326 -6.18 -11.00 5.42
C ALA A 326 -7.42 -10.08 5.51
N VAL A 327 -7.42 -8.95 4.80
CA VAL A 327 -8.56 -8.04 4.73
C VAL A 327 -9.75 -8.73 4.08
N GLY A 328 -9.57 -9.43 2.97
CA GLY A 328 -10.62 -10.20 2.32
C GLY A 328 -11.22 -11.27 3.23
N LEU A 329 -10.38 -11.96 4.00
CA LEU A 329 -10.85 -12.94 4.98
C LEU A 329 -11.65 -12.27 6.10
N MET A 330 -11.16 -11.15 6.63
CA MET A 330 -11.91 -10.38 7.64
C MET A 330 -13.25 -9.87 7.09
N ARG A 331 -13.31 -9.43 5.84
CA ARG A 331 -14.55 -9.03 5.15
C ARG A 331 -15.54 -10.19 5.03
N ALA A 332 -15.10 -11.33 4.51
CA ALA A 332 -15.91 -12.54 4.37
C ALA A 332 -16.46 -13.03 5.72
N LEU A 333 -15.68 -12.89 6.79
CA LEU A 333 -16.05 -13.30 8.15
C LEU A 333 -16.79 -12.23 8.97
N GLY A 334 -17.00 -11.04 8.43
CA GLY A 334 -17.62 -9.92 9.17
C GLY A 334 -16.79 -9.41 10.36
N ILE A 335 -15.47 -9.58 10.34
CA ILE A 335 -14.56 -9.21 11.41
C ILE A 335 -14.03 -7.80 11.17
N GLN A 336 -14.38 -6.87 12.07
CA GLN A 336 -13.86 -5.51 12.04
C GLN A 336 -12.65 -5.37 12.99
N PRO A 337 -11.44 -5.01 12.52
CA PRO A 337 -10.24 -4.87 13.35
C PRO A 337 -10.42 -3.99 14.60
N ALA A 338 -11.20 -2.90 14.52
CA ALA A 338 -11.47 -2.03 15.67
C ALA A 338 -12.27 -2.71 16.79
N LYS A 339 -13.03 -3.77 16.48
CA LYS A 339 -13.82 -4.55 17.45
C LYS A 339 -13.03 -5.69 18.10
N LEU A 340 -11.80 -5.96 17.66
CA LEU A 340 -10.94 -6.99 18.22
C LEU A 340 -10.26 -6.53 19.51
N ASP A 341 -10.06 -7.45 20.45
CA ASP A 341 -9.25 -7.23 21.64
C ASP A 341 -7.77 -6.94 21.29
N ASP A 342 -7.07 -6.24 22.19
CA ASP A 342 -5.68 -5.80 22.00
C ASP A 342 -4.73 -6.95 21.63
N LYS A 343 -4.87 -8.09 22.29
CA LYS A 343 -4.03 -9.26 22.04
C LYS A 343 -4.22 -9.76 20.61
N THR A 344 -5.46 -9.87 20.16
CA THR A 344 -5.79 -10.29 18.79
C THR A 344 -5.27 -9.28 17.76
N ARG A 345 -5.39 -7.97 18.02
CA ARG A 345 -4.83 -6.93 17.13
C ARG A 345 -3.32 -7.02 16.99
N VAL A 346 -2.60 -7.25 18.09
CA VAL A 346 -1.15 -7.48 18.07
C VAL A 346 -0.80 -8.72 17.26
N MET A 347 -1.53 -9.83 17.44
CA MET A 347 -1.32 -11.07 16.70
C MET A 347 -1.62 -10.91 15.20
N LEU A 348 -2.64 -10.13 14.81
CA LEU A 348 -2.94 -9.79 13.42
C LEU A 348 -1.75 -9.09 12.75
N LEU A 349 -1.23 -8.03 13.38
CA LEU A 349 -0.06 -7.31 12.85
C LEU A 349 1.20 -8.19 12.85
N ALA A 350 1.37 -9.08 13.82
CA ALA A 350 2.46 -10.04 13.85
C ALA A 350 2.36 -11.06 12.71
N GLY A 351 1.17 -11.58 12.41
CA GLY A 351 0.94 -12.50 11.30
C GLY A 351 1.22 -11.86 9.94
N LEU A 352 0.75 -10.62 9.73
CA LEU A 352 1.05 -9.82 8.55
C LEU A 352 2.57 -9.59 8.37
N ARG A 353 3.26 -9.22 9.46
CA ARG A 353 4.73 -9.12 9.47
C ARG A 353 5.41 -10.45 9.15
N GLY A 354 4.93 -11.56 9.71
CA GLY A 354 5.48 -12.89 9.47
C GLY A 354 5.31 -13.38 8.04
N MET A 355 4.29 -12.90 7.32
CA MET A 355 4.13 -13.11 5.87
C MET A 355 4.91 -12.08 5.02
N GLY A 356 5.64 -11.13 5.64
CA GLY A 356 6.47 -10.16 4.94
C GLY A 356 5.76 -8.87 4.49
N GLN A 357 4.50 -8.66 4.88
CA GLN A 357 3.75 -7.48 4.45
C GLN A 357 2.98 -6.83 5.59
N LEU A 358 3.52 -5.75 6.14
CA LEU A 358 2.91 -4.95 7.19
C LEU A 358 2.59 -3.55 6.64
N PRO A 359 1.37 -3.00 6.84
CA PRO A 359 1.03 -1.66 6.37
C PRO A 359 2.05 -0.61 6.81
N LEU A 360 2.36 0.35 5.94
CA LEU A 360 3.34 1.43 6.16
C LEU A 360 4.82 0.98 6.20
N ARG A 361 5.12 -0.29 5.91
CA ARG A 361 6.49 -0.81 5.89
C ARG A 361 6.83 -1.58 4.61
N PRO A 362 6.82 -0.94 3.43
CA PRO A 362 7.54 -1.47 2.27
C PRO A 362 9.01 -1.79 2.66
N PRO A 363 9.59 -2.89 2.15
CA PRO A 363 10.95 -3.30 2.46
C PRO A 363 12.01 -2.45 1.74
N SER A 364 11.67 -1.87 0.58
CA SER A 364 12.54 -0.99 -0.20
C SER A 364 11.71 0.08 -0.94
N VAL A 365 12.39 0.97 -1.64
CA VAL A 365 11.79 1.99 -2.53
C VAL A 365 11.06 1.37 -3.75
N GLY A 366 11.43 0.15 -4.14
CA GLY A 366 10.70 -0.64 -5.14
C GLY A 366 9.39 -1.26 -4.64
N GLY A 367 9.03 -1.09 -3.36
CA GLY A 367 7.81 -1.62 -2.79
C GLY A 367 7.92 -3.05 -2.28
N TRP A 368 6.80 -3.76 -2.23
CA TRP A 368 6.74 -5.18 -1.83
C TRP A 368 6.89 -6.11 -3.03
N PRO A 369 7.33 -7.36 -2.81
CA PRO A 369 7.38 -8.34 -3.88
C PRO A 369 5.96 -8.71 -4.36
N SER A 370 5.86 -9.47 -5.45
CA SER A 370 4.59 -9.78 -6.11
C SER A 370 4.51 -11.26 -6.54
N GLY A 371 3.32 -11.70 -6.92
CA GLY A 371 3.08 -13.03 -7.48
C GLY A 371 3.51 -14.17 -6.54
N ALA A 372 4.22 -15.15 -7.10
CA ALA A 372 4.61 -16.39 -6.42
C ALA A 372 5.54 -16.18 -5.20
N SER A 373 6.16 -15.01 -5.05
CA SER A 373 6.95 -14.66 -3.85
C SER A 373 6.14 -14.74 -2.54
N TRP A 374 4.80 -14.67 -2.62
CA TRP A 374 3.90 -14.81 -1.47
C TRP A 374 3.51 -16.26 -1.14
N LEU A 375 3.94 -17.23 -1.96
CA LEU A 375 3.56 -18.65 -1.86
C LEU A 375 4.67 -19.51 -1.21
N THR A 376 5.52 -18.90 -0.38
CA THR A 376 6.55 -19.65 0.35
C THR A 376 5.95 -20.53 1.46
N THR A 377 6.63 -21.61 1.82
CA THR A 377 6.20 -22.50 2.92
C THR A 377 6.06 -21.75 4.25
N SER A 378 6.99 -20.84 4.57
CA SER A 378 6.95 -20.03 5.80
C SER A 378 5.76 -19.07 5.82
N ALA A 379 5.46 -18.42 4.69
CA ALA A 379 4.26 -17.61 4.54
C ALA A 379 3.00 -18.46 4.66
N GLY A 380 2.98 -19.68 4.09
CA GLY A 380 1.88 -20.63 4.20
C GLY A 380 1.53 -21.01 5.65
N VAL A 381 2.52 -21.39 6.45
CA VAL A 381 2.31 -21.72 7.88
C VAL A 381 1.81 -20.50 8.65
N THR A 382 2.38 -19.32 8.40
CA THR A 382 1.96 -18.08 9.06
C THR A 382 0.54 -17.69 8.67
N ARG A 383 0.18 -17.86 7.39
CA ARG A 383 -1.17 -17.64 6.86
C ARG A 383 -2.19 -18.54 7.54
N LEU A 384 -1.90 -19.83 7.67
CA LEU A 384 -2.79 -20.78 8.36
C LEU A 384 -3.01 -20.39 9.83
N ARG A 385 -1.95 -20.03 10.55
CA ARG A 385 -2.07 -19.56 11.95
C ARG A 385 -2.93 -18.30 12.08
N LEU A 386 -2.77 -17.35 11.16
CA LEU A 386 -3.59 -16.14 11.14
C LEU A 386 -5.04 -16.45 10.75
N ALA A 387 -5.26 -17.36 9.80
CA ALA A 387 -6.60 -17.80 9.42
C ALA A 387 -7.33 -18.48 10.58
N GLN A 388 -6.64 -19.33 11.35
CA GLN A 388 -7.16 -19.96 12.57
C GLN A 388 -7.53 -18.92 13.63
N LEU A 389 -6.69 -17.90 13.83
CA LEU A 389 -6.98 -16.80 14.75
C LEU A 389 -8.27 -16.07 14.35
N LEU A 390 -8.42 -15.72 13.07
CA LEU A 390 -9.57 -14.98 12.56
C LEU A 390 -10.84 -15.84 12.56
N ALA A 391 -10.77 -17.09 12.11
CA ALA A 391 -11.91 -18.00 12.10
C ALA A 391 -12.51 -18.22 13.49
N ARG A 392 -11.68 -18.27 14.54
CA ARG A 392 -12.14 -18.36 15.95
C ARG A 392 -12.84 -17.10 16.47
N LYS A 393 -12.73 -15.97 15.76
CA LYS A 393 -13.41 -14.70 16.08
C LYS A 393 -14.67 -14.49 15.24
N ALA A 394 -14.91 -15.36 14.25
CA ALA A 394 -16.07 -15.28 13.37
C ALA A 394 -17.29 -15.99 13.96
N VAL A 395 -18.48 -15.57 13.53
CA VAL A 395 -19.72 -16.31 13.78
C VAL A 395 -19.90 -17.33 12.65
N LEU A 396 -19.77 -18.61 12.98
CA LEU A 396 -19.74 -19.72 12.01
C LEU A 396 -20.87 -20.74 12.22
N GLY A 397 -21.95 -20.38 12.95
CA GLY A 397 -23.06 -21.28 13.25
C GLY A 397 -23.73 -21.89 12.02
N GLN A 398 -23.70 -21.20 10.88
CA GLN A 398 -24.15 -21.69 9.58
C GLN A 398 -23.38 -22.92 9.07
N LEU A 399 -22.16 -23.16 9.58
CA LEU A 399 -21.32 -24.31 9.22
C LEU A 399 -21.42 -25.47 10.21
N GLU A 400 -22.01 -25.26 11.40
CA GLU A 400 -22.11 -26.27 12.46
C GLU A 400 -23.10 -27.40 12.10
N LYS A 401 -24.16 -27.06 11.36
CA LYS A 401 -25.28 -27.97 11.06
C LYS A 401 -25.39 -28.24 9.56
N SER A 402 -24.47 -28.99 8.97
CA SER A 402 -24.69 -29.48 7.60
C SER A 402 -23.77 -30.63 7.18
N SER A 403 -24.34 -31.56 6.40
CA SER A 403 -23.61 -32.45 5.47
C SER A 403 -22.95 -31.68 4.32
N ALA A 404 -23.29 -30.40 4.13
CA ALA A 404 -22.79 -29.51 3.07
C ALA A 404 -21.79 -28.44 3.58
N ARG A 405 -21.11 -28.64 4.72
CA ARG A 405 -20.17 -27.63 5.29
C ARG A 405 -19.06 -27.16 4.34
N VAL A 406 -18.57 -28.06 3.48
CA VAL A 406 -17.56 -27.73 2.45
C VAL A 406 -18.13 -26.77 1.40
N ASP A 407 -19.42 -26.90 1.08
CA ASP A 407 -20.13 -25.94 0.23
C ASP A 407 -20.46 -24.65 1.00
N GLY A 408 -20.83 -24.76 2.27
CA GLY A 408 -21.07 -23.60 3.13
C GLY A 408 -19.85 -22.68 3.23
N VAL A 409 -18.66 -23.25 3.47
CA VAL A 409 -17.41 -22.46 3.53
C VAL A 409 -17.02 -21.91 2.15
N ARG A 410 -17.37 -22.61 1.06
CA ARG A 410 -17.22 -22.12 -0.32
C ARG A 410 -17.98 -20.81 -0.50
N VAL A 411 -19.26 -20.81 -0.14
CA VAL A 411 -20.16 -19.65 -0.24
C VAL A 411 -19.68 -18.53 0.67
N LEU A 412 -19.32 -18.84 1.92
CA LEU A 412 -18.80 -17.88 2.90
C LEU A 412 -17.57 -17.12 2.38
N LEU A 413 -16.60 -17.84 1.79
CA LEU A 413 -15.37 -17.26 1.26
C LEU A 413 -15.52 -16.71 -0.17
N GLY A 414 -16.73 -16.80 -0.74
CA GLY A 414 -17.01 -16.35 -2.09
C GLY A 414 -16.26 -17.13 -3.16
N VAL A 415 -15.86 -18.37 -2.89
CA VAL A 415 -15.22 -19.25 -3.88
C VAL A 415 -16.27 -19.82 -4.82
N ASP A 416 -15.95 -19.92 -6.11
CA ASP A 416 -16.92 -20.42 -7.09
C ASP A 416 -17.01 -21.94 -7.07
N ALA A 417 -15.86 -22.62 -7.17
CA ALA A 417 -15.75 -24.06 -7.03
C ALA A 417 -14.44 -24.45 -6.33
N TRP A 418 -14.49 -25.53 -5.57
CA TRP A 418 -13.29 -26.22 -5.08
C TRP A 418 -12.87 -27.30 -6.07
N SER A 419 -11.56 -27.42 -6.31
CA SER A 419 -11.00 -28.60 -6.98
C SER A 419 -11.28 -29.88 -6.18
N ALA A 420 -11.22 -31.04 -6.84
CA ALA A 420 -11.38 -32.33 -6.17
C ALA A 420 -10.40 -32.48 -4.99
N ARG A 421 -9.12 -32.13 -5.22
CA ARG A 421 -8.07 -32.14 -4.19
C ARG A 421 -8.42 -31.26 -2.99
N THR A 422 -8.92 -30.05 -3.21
CA THR A 422 -9.33 -29.17 -2.11
C THR A 422 -10.55 -29.72 -1.38
N LYS A 423 -11.54 -30.28 -2.09
CA LYS A 423 -12.71 -30.92 -1.45
C LYS A 423 -12.28 -32.07 -0.53
N ASP A 424 -11.40 -32.95 -0.99
CA ASP A 424 -10.92 -34.09 -0.20
C ASP A 424 -10.18 -33.63 1.06
N ALA A 425 -9.34 -32.60 0.95
CA ALA A 425 -8.63 -32.02 2.09
C ALA A 425 -9.57 -31.36 3.12
N LEU A 426 -10.71 -30.83 2.68
CA LEU A 426 -11.69 -30.17 3.55
C LEU A 426 -12.71 -31.16 4.16
N ALA A 427 -12.97 -32.29 3.50
CA ALA A 427 -14.03 -33.22 3.88
C ALA A 427 -13.89 -33.79 5.31
N GLY A 428 -12.66 -34.02 5.76
CA GLY A 428 -12.37 -34.55 7.10
C GLY A 428 -12.46 -33.52 8.23
N LEU A 429 -12.65 -32.23 7.93
CA LEU A 429 -12.64 -31.16 8.93
C LEU A 429 -14.06 -30.95 9.48
N THR A 430 -14.24 -31.28 10.76
CA THR A 430 -15.53 -31.16 11.46
C THR A 430 -15.68 -29.85 12.21
N ASP A 431 -14.59 -29.29 12.73
CA ASP A 431 -14.58 -27.99 13.41
C ASP A 431 -14.75 -26.84 12.39
N PRO A 432 -15.80 -26.01 12.48
CA PRO A 432 -16.04 -24.90 11.55
C PRO A 432 -14.88 -23.92 11.44
N ALA A 433 -14.20 -23.61 12.56
CA ALA A 433 -13.10 -22.67 12.57
C ALA A 433 -11.87 -23.23 11.85
N GLN A 434 -11.54 -24.50 12.08
CA GLN A 434 -10.48 -25.21 11.36
C GLN A 434 -10.80 -25.37 9.88
N LEU A 435 -12.04 -25.77 9.53
CA LEU A 435 -12.51 -25.86 8.14
C LEU A 435 -12.32 -24.51 7.41
N THR A 436 -12.79 -23.43 8.02
CA THR A 436 -12.68 -22.07 7.48
C THR A 436 -11.23 -21.64 7.31
N ALA A 437 -10.38 -21.91 8.31
CA ALA A 437 -8.97 -21.55 8.25
C ALA A 437 -8.21 -22.28 7.13
N VAL A 438 -8.46 -23.59 6.96
CA VAL A 438 -7.85 -24.39 5.90
C VAL A 438 -8.37 -23.97 4.52
N ALA A 439 -9.69 -23.76 4.39
CA ALA A 439 -10.29 -23.27 3.14
C ALA A 439 -9.75 -21.90 2.73
N ALA A 440 -9.52 -20.99 3.69
CA ALA A 440 -8.91 -19.69 3.43
C ALA A 440 -7.42 -19.78 3.01
N CYS A 441 -6.77 -20.93 3.18
CA CYS A 441 -5.41 -21.18 2.68
C CYS A 441 -5.38 -22.01 1.38
N ALA A 442 -6.54 -22.42 0.87
CA ALA A 442 -6.63 -23.18 -0.38
C ALA A 442 -6.24 -22.31 -1.60
N PRO A 443 -5.69 -22.92 -2.67
CA PRO A 443 -5.33 -22.21 -3.90
C PRO A 443 -6.45 -21.33 -4.45
N GLU A 444 -7.70 -21.81 -4.43
CA GLU A 444 -8.88 -21.14 -4.98
C GLU A 444 -9.30 -19.88 -4.17
N TYR A 445 -8.72 -19.68 -2.98
CA TYR A 445 -8.88 -18.46 -2.20
C TYR A 445 -7.64 -17.57 -2.21
N VAL A 446 -6.44 -18.15 -2.14
CA VAL A 446 -5.16 -17.43 -2.15
C VAL A 446 -4.85 -16.83 -3.52
N VAL A 447 -5.32 -17.48 -4.58
CA VAL A 447 -5.25 -16.98 -5.95
C VAL A 447 -6.63 -16.44 -6.34
N SER A 448 -6.67 -15.15 -6.64
CA SER A 448 -7.86 -14.50 -7.19
C SER A 448 -7.87 -14.75 -8.70
N GLY A 449 -8.62 -15.78 -9.08
CA GLY A 449 -8.82 -16.23 -10.45
C GLY A 449 -10.04 -15.63 -11.10
#